data_AF-A0A7J7SZB7-F1
#
_entry.id   AF-A0A7J7SZB7-F1
#
_cell.length_a   1.000
_cell.length_b   1.000
_cell.length_c   1.000
_cell.angle_alpha   90.00
_cell.angle_beta   90.00
_cell.angle_gamma   90.00
#
_symmetry.space_group_name_H-M   'P 1'
#
loop_
_entity.id
_entity.type
_entity.pdbx_description
1 polymer ?
#
loop_
_entity_poly.entity_id
_entity_poly.type
_entity_poly.pdbx_seq_one_letter_code
_entity_poly.pdbx_strand_id
1 'polypeptide(L)'
;MGAEEVHGNRAEWKDPGNSWPGQNWERGGHPDAVLWDEAEVSASFGVQQLPLEELWPLCDFITVHTPLLPSTTGLLNDSTFAQCKKGVRVVNCARGGIVDEGALLRALQSGQCAGAALDVFTEEPPHDRALVDHENVISCPHLGASTREAQSRCGEEIAVQFVDMVKGKSLVGVVNAQALTSAFSPQTKPWIGLAEALGTLMRAWAGSPKGTIQVVTQGTSLKNAGSCLSPAVSVGLLKDASNQADVNLVNAKLLMKEAGLNVTTSHHLAVPGEQAYGDGLLTVALAGAPYQAVGLVQGTTPVLQALNGAVFRPEVPLRRGLPLLLFRAQPSDPEMLPTMIGLLAEAGVQLLSYQTSVVSDGQTWHVMSISSMLPNLEAWKQHVTEAFQFHF
;
A
#
# COMPACT_ATOMS: atom_id res chain seq x y z
N MET A 1 18.37 10.69 5.98
CA MET A 1 19.81 10.78 5.65
C MET A 1 20.05 12.21 5.19
N GLY A 2 21.08 12.87 5.72
CA GLY A 2 21.27 14.31 5.65
C GLY A 2 21.57 14.82 4.24
N ALA A 3 20.97 15.96 3.89
CA ALA A 3 21.37 16.74 2.74
C ALA A 3 22.60 17.58 3.13
N GLU A 4 23.75 17.31 2.50
CA GLU A 4 24.90 18.20 2.53
C GLU A 4 24.59 19.43 1.67
N GLU A 5 24.67 20.62 2.29
CA GLU A 5 24.58 21.90 1.59
C GLU A 5 25.78 22.08 0.65
N VAL A 6 25.53 22.02 -0.66
CA VAL A 6 26.52 22.45 -1.66
C VAL A 6 26.43 23.96 -1.77
N HIS A 7 27.42 24.67 -1.23
CA HIS A 7 27.58 26.12 -1.39
C HIS A 7 27.99 26.48 -2.82
N GLY A 8 27.00 26.75 -3.67
CA GLY A 8 27.16 27.41 -4.98
C GLY A 8 26.98 28.93 -4.87
N ASN A 9 27.81 29.69 -5.57
CA ASN A 9 27.91 31.15 -5.54
C ASN A 9 26.55 31.88 -5.61
N ARG A 10 26.34 32.79 -4.66
CA ARG A 10 25.13 33.62 -4.48
C ARG A 10 25.08 34.70 -5.57
N ALA A 11 24.18 34.59 -6.54
CA ALA A 11 23.80 35.72 -7.37
C ALA A 11 22.81 36.59 -6.59
N GLU A 12 23.22 37.78 -6.16
CA GLU A 12 22.33 38.77 -5.54
C GLU A 12 21.41 39.38 -6.61
N TRP A 13 20.12 39.02 -6.57
CA TRP A 13 19.08 39.70 -7.32
C TRP A 13 18.54 40.86 -6.48
N LYS A 14 18.79 42.11 -6.91
CA LYS A 14 18.18 43.30 -6.31
C LYS A 14 16.78 43.47 -6.89
N ASP A 15 15.76 43.30 -6.05
CA ASP A 15 14.35 43.49 -6.37
C ASP A 15 14.04 44.97 -6.66
N PRO A 16 13.64 45.35 -7.89
CA PRO A 16 13.16 46.69 -8.20
C PRO A 16 11.65 46.77 -7.93
N GLY A 17 11.30 46.83 -6.64
CA GLY A 17 10.10 47.49 -6.10
C GLY A 17 8.83 47.54 -6.95
N ASN A 18 8.29 46.40 -7.39
CA ASN A 18 6.93 46.32 -7.92
C ASN A 18 6.10 45.34 -7.08
N SER A 19 5.37 45.89 -6.12
CA SER A 19 4.38 45.17 -5.33
C SER A 19 3.22 44.73 -6.22
N TRP A 20 3.05 43.41 -6.39
CA TRP A 20 1.82 42.83 -6.92
C TRP A 20 0.67 43.08 -5.92
N PRO A 21 -0.53 43.48 -6.37
CA PRO A 21 -1.64 43.73 -5.47
C PRO A 21 -2.05 42.44 -4.76
N GLY A 22 -2.14 42.50 -3.44
CA GLY A 22 -2.40 41.35 -2.57
C GLY A 22 -3.70 40.64 -2.91
N GLN A 23 -3.60 39.38 -3.32
CA GLN A 23 -4.69 38.43 -3.24
C GLN A 23 -4.55 37.65 -1.92
N ASN A 24 -5.49 37.89 -1.02
CA ASN A 24 -5.70 37.09 0.18
C ASN A 24 -6.09 35.67 -0.25
N TRP A 25 -5.18 34.72 -0.07
CA TRP A 25 -5.46 33.29 -0.17
C TRP A 25 -6.20 32.82 1.10
N GLU A 26 -7.41 33.33 1.31
CA GLU A 26 -8.22 32.95 2.46
C GLU A 26 -8.91 31.59 2.24
N ARG A 27 -8.97 30.86 3.36
CA ARG A 27 -9.58 29.55 3.56
C ARG A 27 -10.97 29.45 2.94
N GLY A 28 -11.10 28.64 1.90
CA GLY A 28 -12.38 28.19 1.37
C GLY A 28 -12.19 26.84 0.70
N GLY A 29 -12.71 25.78 1.31
CA GLY A 29 -12.87 24.51 0.61
C GLY A 29 -13.87 24.71 -0.53
N HIS A 30 -13.38 24.69 -1.77
CA HIS A 30 -14.20 24.55 -2.97
C HIS A 30 -13.99 23.13 -3.53
N PRO A 31 -15.08 22.39 -3.86
CA PRO A 31 -15.01 21.01 -4.36
C PRO A 31 -14.65 20.90 -5.85
N ASP A 32 -14.31 21.99 -6.51
CA ASP A 32 -13.94 21.99 -7.92
C ASP A 32 -12.42 22.13 -8.01
N ALA A 33 -11.74 21.01 -8.25
CA ALA A 33 -10.50 21.08 -9.01
C ALA A 33 -10.89 21.71 -10.35
N VAL A 34 -10.71 23.03 -10.47
CA VAL A 34 -10.92 23.77 -11.71
C VAL A 34 -9.97 23.12 -12.71
N LEU A 35 -10.53 22.26 -13.57
CA LEU A 35 -9.87 21.86 -14.80
C LEU A 35 -9.61 23.17 -15.52
N TRP A 36 -8.34 23.54 -15.69
CA TRP A 36 -7.90 24.76 -16.37
C TRP A 36 -8.18 24.72 -17.89
N ASP A 37 -9.25 24.04 -18.29
CA ASP A 37 -9.65 23.73 -19.66
C ASP A 37 -10.70 24.72 -20.20
N GLU A 38 -11.13 25.69 -19.38
CA GLU A 38 -12.05 26.73 -19.84
C GLU A 38 -11.27 27.85 -20.53
N ALA A 39 -11.50 28.02 -21.83
CA ALA A 39 -10.94 29.11 -22.64
C ALA A 39 -11.14 30.50 -22.01
N GLU A 40 -12.21 30.66 -21.22
CA GLU A 40 -12.52 31.88 -20.47
C GLU A 40 -11.51 32.16 -19.34
N VAL A 41 -11.05 31.13 -18.62
CA VAL A 41 -10.00 31.26 -17.59
C VAL A 41 -8.69 31.70 -18.24
N SER A 42 -8.28 31.06 -19.34
CA SER A 42 -7.04 31.44 -20.05
C SER A 42 -7.12 32.87 -20.60
N ALA A 43 -8.26 33.25 -21.19
CA ALA A 43 -8.48 34.60 -21.68
C ALA A 43 -8.39 35.67 -20.57
N SER A 44 -8.82 35.35 -19.34
CA SER A 44 -8.70 36.27 -18.19
C SER A 44 -7.25 36.60 -17.82
N PHE A 45 -6.31 35.70 -18.12
CA PHE A 45 -4.87 35.90 -17.95
C PHE A 45 -4.19 36.45 -19.21
N GLY A 46 -4.96 36.80 -20.25
CA GLY A 46 -4.43 37.22 -21.55
C GLY A 46 -3.72 36.11 -22.32
N VAL A 47 -4.03 34.85 -22.03
CA VAL A 47 -3.45 33.67 -22.67
C VAL A 47 -4.35 33.21 -23.80
N GLN A 48 -3.79 33.11 -25.00
CA GLN A 48 -4.46 32.52 -26.16
C GLN A 48 -4.27 30.99 -26.13
N GLN A 49 -5.35 30.24 -26.06
CA GLN A 49 -5.31 28.79 -26.24
C GLN A 49 -5.19 28.46 -27.74
N LEU A 50 -4.29 27.53 -28.07
CA LEU A 50 -4.07 27.05 -29.42
C LEU A 50 -3.90 25.53 -29.41
N PRO A 51 -4.34 24.83 -30.47
CA PRO A 51 -3.92 23.46 -30.73
C PRO A 51 -2.39 23.37 -30.80
N LEU A 52 -1.82 22.25 -30.36
CA LEU A 52 -0.37 22.08 -30.26
C LEU A 52 0.32 22.25 -31.62
N GLU A 53 -0.27 21.72 -32.69
CA GLU A 53 0.22 21.83 -34.06
C GLU A 53 0.29 23.28 -34.57
N GLU A 54 -0.58 24.16 -34.08
CA GLU A 54 -0.56 25.59 -34.40
C GLU A 54 0.43 26.36 -33.51
N LEU A 55 0.69 25.84 -32.30
CA LEU A 55 1.54 26.46 -31.31
C LEU A 55 3.04 26.28 -31.62
N TRP A 56 3.48 25.10 -32.06
CA TRP A 56 4.91 24.82 -32.28
C TRP A 56 5.61 25.81 -33.20
N PRO A 57 5.07 26.18 -34.39
CA PRO A 57 5.74 27.10 -35.30
C PRO A 57 5.84 28.54 -34.75
N LEU A 58 5.10 28.86 -33.69
CA LEU A 58 5.05 30.20 -33.09
C LEU A 58 5.98 30.36 -31.90
N CYS A 59 6.39 29.26 -31.25
CA CYS A 59 7.14 29.30 -30.01
C CYS A 59 8.60 29.69 -30.18
N ASP A 60 9.01 30.76 -29.49
CA ASP A 60 10.43 31.08 -29.24
C ASP A 60 10.91 30.42 -27.93
N PHE A 61 10.00 30.23 -26.98
CA PHE A 61 10.18 29.53 -25.71
C PHE A 61 9.01 28.57 -25.47
N ILE A 62 9.32 27.40 -24.91
CA ILE A 62 8.33 26.39 -24.51
C ILE A 62 8.58 26.05 -23.04
N THR A 63 7.54 26.10 -22.22
CA THR A 63 7.55 25.56 -20.85
C THR A 63 6.42 24.55 -20.70
N VAL A 64 6.70 23.40 -20.11
CA VAL A 64 5.72 22.32 -19.92
C VAL A 64 5.26 22.24 -18.47
N HIS A 65 3.94 22.15 -18.28
CA HIS A 65 3.28 22.10 -16.97
C HIS A 65 2.15 21.07 -16.94
N THR A 66 2.39 19.91 -17.54
CA THR A 66 1.44 18.79 -17.57
C THR A 66 1.90 17.67 -16.65
N PRO A 67 1.00 16.81 -16.16
CA PRO A 67 1.40 15.56 -15.53
C PRO A 67 2.05 14.63 -16.58
N LEU A 68 2.88 13.69 -16.13
CA LEU A 68 3.37 12.60 -16.98
C LEU A 68 2.28 11.53 -17.11
N LEU A 69 1.77 11.36 -18.33
CA LEU A 69 0.74 10.42 -18.74
C LEU A 69 1.15 9.79 -20.07
N PRO A 70 0.58 8.64 -20.49
CA PRO A 70 0.86 8.08 -21.81
C PRO A 70 0.66 9.05 -22.97
N SER A 71 -0.26 10.02 -22.84
CA SER A 71 -0.52 11.06 -23.84
C SER A 71 0.45 12.24 -23.80
N THR A 72 1.20 12.43 -22.71
CA THR A 72 2.15 13.54 -22.52
C THR A 72 3.61 13.07 -22.46
N THR A 73 3.86 11.75 -22.45
CA THR A 73 5.19 11.17 -22.61
C THR A 73 5.74 11.52 -23.99
N GLY A 74 6.94 12.10 -24.02
CA GLY A 74 7.59 12.53 -25.26
C GLY A 74 6.79 13.59 -26.03
N LEU A 75 6.02 14.43 -25.31
CA LEU A 75 5.28 15.56 -25.89
C LEU A 75 6.20 16.46 -26.71
N LEU A 76 7.43 16.69 -26.23
CA LEU A 76 8.50 17.25 -27.04
C LEU A 76 9.43 16.12 -27.49
N ASN A 77 9.42 15.81 -28.79
CA ASN A 77 10.24 14.79 -29.45
C ASN A 77 10.80 15.32 -30.77
N ASP A 78 11.51 14.48 -31.55
CA ASP A 78 12.14 14.94 -32.80
C ASP A 78 11.13 15.59 -33.78
N SER A 79 9.91 15.04 -33.88
CA SER A 79 8.89 15.53 -34.80
C SER A 79 8.32 16.89 -34.38
N THR A 80 8.20 17.15 -33.07
CA THR A 80 7.70 18.43 -32.57
C THR A 80 8.80 19.48 -32.59
N PHE A 81 10.05 19.11 -32.25
CA PHE A 81 11.20 20.01 -32.39
C PHE A 81 11.39 20.47 -33.84
N ALA A 82 11.16 19.61 -34.83
CA ALA A 82 11.24 19.97 -36.24
C ALA A 82 10.16 20.98 -36.69
N GLN A 83 9.02 21.02 -36.01
CA GLN A 83 7.95 22.01 -36.26
C GLN A 83 8.19 23.34 -35.55
N CYS A 84 9.03 23.35 -34.52
CA CYS A 84 9.36 24.56 -33.79
C CYS A 84 10.21 25.52 -34.62
N LYS A 85 10.21 26.80 -34.21
CA LYS A 85 11.19 27.76 -34.72
C LYS A 85 12.61 27.27 -34.45
N LYS A 86 13.50 27.47 -35.42
CA LYS A 86 14.93 27.22 -35.21
C LYS A 86 15.46 28.14 -34.11
N GLY A 87 16.11 27.55 -33.11
CA GLY A 87 16.60 28.26 -31.93
C GLY A 87 15.59 28.38 -30.80
N VAL A 88 14.51 27.57 -30.81
CA VAL A 88 13.56 27.47 -29.69
C VAL A 88 14.29 27.12 -28.39
N ARG A 89 13.78 27.58 -27.25
CA ARG A 89 14.29 27.22 -25.92
C ARG A 89 13.25 26.48 -25.11
N VAL A 90 13.67 25.49 -24.32
CA VAL A 90 12.75 24.60 -23.58
C VAL A 90 13.00 24.67 -22.08
N VAL A 91 11.92 24.71 -21.30
CA VAL A 91 11.95 24.60 -19.84
C VAL A 91 11.07 23.43 -19.42
N ASN A 92 11.62 22.50 -18.63
CA ASN A 92 10.85 21.43 -18.00
C ASN A 92 11.17 21.37 -16.51
N CYS A 93 10.23 21.88 -15.71
CA CYS A 93 10.21 21.72 -14.25
C CYS A 93 8.97 20.94 -13.78
N ALA A 94 8.35 20.16 -14.67
CA ALA A 94 7.14 19.41 -14.40
C ALA A 94 7.45 17.96 -14.02
N ARG A 95 7.70 17.10 -15.02
CA ARG A 95 8.09 15.69 -14.83
C ARG A 95 9.08 15.24 -15.90
N GLY A 96 9.98 14.36 -15.52
CA GLY A 96 10.83 13.63 -16.47
C GLY A 96 10.01 12.87 -17.49
N GLY A 97 10.55 12.68 -18.69
CA GLY A 97 9.88 11.96 -19.79
C GLY A 97 8.79 12.75 -20.55
N ILE A 98 8.39 13.96 -20.11
CA ILE A 98 7.53 14.83 -20.94
C ILE A 98 8.29 15.35 -22.16
N VAL A 99 9.56 15.70 -21.97
CA VAL A 99 10.50 15.98 -23.05
C VAL A 99 11.33 14.72 -23.27
N ASP A 100 11.37 14.23 -24.50
CA ASP A 100 12.27 13.14 -24.89
C ASP A 100 13.70 13.67 -24.83
N GLU A 101 14.47 13.16 -23.88
CA GLU A 101 15.83 13.60 -23.58
C GLU A 101 16.78 13.37 -24.75
N GLY A 102 16.62 12.27 -25.48
CA GLY A 102 17.43 11.98 -26.66
C GLY A 102 17.13 12.93 -27.81
N ALA A 103 15.85 13.24 -28.05
CA ALA A 103 15.41 14.20 -29.05
C ALA A 103 15.89 15.62 -28.71
N LEU A 104 15.79 16.01 -27.44
CA LEU A 104 16.31 17.29 -26.97
C LEU A 104 17.81 17.41 -27.20
N LEU A 105 18.60 16.37 -26.88
CA LEU A 105 20.03 16.37 -27.12
C LEU A 105 20.37 16.56 -28.61
N ARG A 106 19.68 15.84 -29.50
CA ARG A 106 19.83 16.02 -30.97
C ARG A 106 19.41 17.42 -31.44
N ALA A 107 18.33 17.96 -30.87
CA ALA A 107 17.85 19.30 -31.20
C ALA A 107 18.87 20.38 -30.76
N LEU A 108 19.50 20.22 -29.59
CA LEU A 108 20.57 21.09 -29.10
C LEU A 108 21.80 21.02 -30.01
N GLN A 109 22.26 19.82 -30.34
CA GLN A 109 23.44 19.62 -31.20
C GLN A 109 23.26 20.16 -32.62
N SER A 110 22.06 20.08 -33.18
CA SER A 110 21.74 20.63 -34.50
C SER A 110 21.46 22.14 -34.51
N GLY A 111 21.33 22.76 -33.32
CA GLY A 111 20.91 24.15 -33.16
C GLY A 111 19.43 24.39 -33.47
N GLN A 112 18.63 23.32 -33.59
CA GLN A 112 17.17 23.44 -33.64
C GLN A 112 16.64 23.98 -32.30
N CYS A 113 17.21 23.52 -31.19
CA CYS A 113 17.03 24.08 -29.86
C CYS A 113 18.27 24.89 -29.47
N ALA A 114 18.09 26.14 -29.05
CA ALA A 114 19.20 27.01 -28.64
C ALA A 114 19.63 26.79 -27.18
N GLY A 115 18.80 26.13 -26.37
CA GLY A 115 19.10 25.84 -24.98
C GLY A 115 17.91 25.29 -24.21
N ALA A 116 18.19 24.63 -23.09
CA ALA A 116 17.17 24.05 -22.23
C ALA A 116 17.43 24.28 -20.74
N ALA A 117 16.37 24.30 -19.94
CA ALA A 117 16.44 24.26 -18.49
C ALA A 117 15.62 23.08 -17.95
N LEU A 118 16.25 22.16 -17.24
CA LEU A 118 15.65 20.90 -16.77
C LEU A 118 15.81 20.77 -15.26
N ASP A 119 14.70 20.66 -14.53
CA ASP A 119 14.71 20.30 -13.10
C ASP A 119 14.47 18.81 -12.86
N VAL A 120 14.01 18.09 -13.89
CA VAL A 120 13.49 16.72 -13.79
C VAL A 120 14.01 15.86 -14.94
N PHE A 121 14.22 14.58 -14.67
CA PHE A 121 14.75 13.60 -15.63
C PHE A 121 13.91 12.32 -15.61
N THR A 122 13.92 11.56 -16.70
CA THR A 122 13.15 10.32 -16.85
C THR A 122 13.54 9.30 -15.78
N GLU A 123 14.83 9.26 -15.46
CA GLU A 123 15.40 8.52 -14.34
C GLU A 123 16.15 9.49 -13.43
N GLU A 124 15.90 9.40 -12.13
CA GLU A 124 16.49 10.30 -11.13
C GLU A 124 17.15 9.48 -10.01
N PRO A 125 18.47 9.66 -9.74
CA PRO A 125 19.39 10.58 -10.42
C PRO A 125 19.74 10.13 -11.86
N PRO A 126 19.97 11.06 -12.81
CA PRO A 126 20.21 10.71 -14.20
C PRO A 126 21.54 9.96 -14.38
N HIS A 127 21.46 8.75 -14.94
CA HIS A 127 22.62 7.94 -15.30
C HIS A 127 23.32 8.49 -16.55
N ASP A 128 22.57 8.87 -17.58
CA ASP A 128 23.11 9.57 -18.75
C ASP A 128 23.32 11.05 -18.40
N ARG A 129 24.57 11.48 -18.50
CA ARG A 129 25.01 12.83 -18.16
C ARG A 129 25.06 13.75 -19.36
N ALA A 130 24.78 13.27 -20.57
CA ALA A 130 24.95 14.03 -21.81
C ALA A 130 24.17 15.35 -21.82
N LEU A 131 22.93 15.37 -21.32
CA LEU A 131 22.15 16.61 -21.17
C LEU A 131 22.63 17.45 -19.98
N VAL A 132 22.94 16.80 -18.85
CA VAL A 132 23.36 17.49 -17.63
C VAL A 132 24.64 18.30 -17.85
N ASP A 133 25.57 17.74 -18.62
CA ASP A 133 26.89 18.31 -18.86
C ASP A 133 26.93 19.15 -20.16
N HIS A 134 25.80 19.31 -20.88
CA HIS A 134 25.74 20.08 -22.11
C HIS A 134 25.80 21.59 -21.83
N GLU A 135 26.64 22.34 -22.55
CA GLU A 135 26.91 23.77 -22.30
C GLU A 135 25.67 24.69 -22.38
N ASN A 136 24.71 24.33 -23.24
CA ASN A 136 23.46 25.06 -23.42
C ASN A 136 22.30 24.53 -22.55
N VAL A 137 22.59 23.69 -21.56
CA VAL A 137 21.60 23.14 -20.64
C VAL A 137 21.87 23.61 -19.22
N ILE A 138 20.84 24.16 -18.58
CA ILE A 138 20.82 24.42 -17.15
C ILE A 138 20.07 23.24 -16.51
N SER A 139 20.69 22.58 -15.55
CA SER A 139 20.08 21.44 -14.85
C SER A 139 20.03 21.67 -13.34
N CYS A 140 18.92 21.25 -12.73
CA CYS A 140 18.70 21.28 -11.30
C CYS A 140 18.26 19.88 -10.81
N PRO A 141 18.66 19.44 -9.61
CA PRO A 141 18.30 18.12 -9.08
C PRO A 141 16.92 18.15 -8.40
N HIS A 142 15.84 18.29 -9.18
CA HIS A 142 14.45 18.24 -8.71
C HIS A 142 14.16 19.16 -7.53
N LEU A 143 14.51 20.43 -7.70
CA LEU A 143 14.44 21.46 -6.66
C LEU A 143 13.11 22.23 -6.63
N GLY A 144 12.16 21.97 -7.55
CA GLY A 144 10.93 22.74 -7.67
C GLY A 144 10.10 22.86 -6.37
N ALA A 145 10.15 21.87 -5.48
CA ALA A 145 9.48 21.89 -4.17
C ALA A 145 10.44 22.04 -2.97
N SER A 146 11.73 22.22 -3.22
CA SER A 146 12.80 22.27 -2.20
C SER A 146 12.95 23.68 -1.60
N THR A 147 11.84 24.32 -1.26
CA THR A 147 11.79 25.64 -0.60
C THR A 147 11.29 25.52 0.83
N ARG A 148 11.73 26.41 1.73
CA ARG A 148 11.32 26.38 3.14
C ARG A 148 9.80 26.53 3.27
N GLU A 149 9.22 27.39 2.45
CA GLU A 149 7.79 27.70 2.42
C GLU A 149 6.98 26.49 1.94
N ALA A 150 7.41 25.81 0.87
CA ALA A 150 6.73 24.62 0.36
C ALA A 150 6.79 23.46 1.37
N GLN A 151 7.97 23.20 1.95
CA GLN A 151 8.14 22.16 2.96
C GLN A 151 7.34 22.46 4.23
N SER A 152 7.29 23.73 4.68
CA SER A 152 6.47 24.14 5.82
C SER A 152 4.98 23.94 5.56
N ARG A 153 4.48 24.36 4.39
CA ARG A 153 3.07 24.15 4.03
C ARG A 153 2.71 22.67 3.95
N CYS A 154 3.56 21.85 3.31
CA CYS A 154 3.35 20.40 3.24
C CYS A 154 3.29 19.77 4.65
N GLY A 155 4.20 20.18 5.54
CA GLY A 155 4.20 19.72 6.93
C GLY A 155 2.93 20.11 7.69
N GLU A 156 2.47 21.36 7.54
CA GLU A 156 1.22 21.84 8.15
C GLU A 156 0.00 21.08 7.61
N GLU A 157 -0.10 20.91 6.30
CA GLU A 157 -1.19 20.17 5.65
C GLU A 157 -1.28 18.73 6.16
N ILE A 158 -0.15 18.02 6.25
CA ILE A 158 -0.09 16.66 6.80
C ILE A 158 -0.52 16.66 8.27
N ALA A 159 -0.01 17.58 9.08
CA ALA A 159 -0.35 17.66 10.50
C ALA A 159 -1.86 17.91 10.73
N VAL A 160 -2.46 18.81 9.94
CA VAL A 160 -3.91 19.06 9.96
C VAL A 160 -4.68 17.81 9.58
N GLN A 161 -4.23 17.06 8.57
CA GLN A 161 -4.88 15.79 8.19
C GLN A 161 -4.86 14.75 9.32
N PHE A 162 -3.77 14.64 10.10
CA PHE A 162 -3.75 13.76 11.28
C PHE A 162 -4.75 14.20 12.35
N VAL A 163 -4.85 15.50 12.63
CA VAL A 163 -5.81 16.04 13.59
C VAL A 163 -7.25 15.78 13.14
N ASP A 164 -7.53 16.01 11.87
CA ASP A 164 -8.86 15.80 11.29
C ASP A 164 -9.23 14.31 11.29
N MET A 165 -8.27 13.41 11.03
CA MET A 165 -8.45 11.96 11.14
C MET A 165 -8.88 11.55 12.56
N VAL A 166 -8.17 12.00 13.59
CA VAL A 166 -8.48 11.65 15.00
C VAL A 166 -9.83 12.22 15.44
N LYS A 167 -10.24 13.35 14.86
CA LYS A 167 -11.56 13.96 15.10
C LYS A 167 -12.68 13.37 14.24
N GLY A 168 -12.39 12.33 13.46
CA GLY A 168 -13.38 11.66 12.61
C GLY A 168 -13.86 12.48 11.43
N LYS A 169 -13.09 13.48 10.98
CA LYS A 169 -13.38 14.26 9.78
C LYS A 169 -12.83 13.56 8.53
N SER A 170 -13.41 13.91 7.38
CA SER A 170 -12.94 13.45 6.07
C SER A 170 -11.55 14.02 5.75
N LEU A 171 -10.74 13.21 5.06
CA LEU A 171 -9.40 13.57 4.63
C LEU A 171 -9.39 13.96 3.14
N VAL A 172 -8.47 14.85 2.75
CA VAL A 172 -8.34 15.37 1.38
C VAL A 172 -7.06 14.82 0.74
N GLY A 173 -7.14 14.44 -0.54
CA GLY A 173 -5.97 13.94 -1.29
C GLY A 173 -5.50 12.54 -0.89
N VAL A 174 -6.32 11.77 -0.16
CA VAL A 174 -5.92 10.44 0.28
C VAL A 174 -6.07 9.42 -0.84
N VAL A 175 -4.93 9.00 -1.37
CA VAL A 175 -4.84 7.99 -2.43
C VAL A 175 -5.35 6.60 -2.02
N ASN A 176 -5.44 6.30 -0.71
CA ASN A 176 -5.89 5.01 -0.15
C ASN A 176 -6.91 5.14 1.01
N ALA A 177 -7.79 6.14 0.94
CA ALA A 177 -8.62 6.61 2.07
C ALA A 177 -9.45 5.51 2.74
N GLN A 178 -10.04 4.60 1.96
CA GLN A 178 -10.93 3.57 2.49
C GLN A 178 -10.20 2.54 3.37
N ALA A 179 -8.95 2.21 3.05
CA ALA A 179 -8.17 1.25 3.83
C ALA A 179 -7.70 1.85 5.15
N LEU A 180 -7.17 3.09 5.14
CA LEU A 180 -6.71 3.76 6.37
C LEU A 180 -7.86 4.15 7.28
N THR A 181 -8.87 4.88 6.78
CA THR A 181 -9.98 5.38 7.62
C THR A 181 -10.73 4.24 8.30
N SER A 182 -10.96 3.13 7.59
CA SER A 182 -11.58 1.94 8.18
C SER A 182 -10.68 1.25 9.20
N ALA A 183 -9.36 1.30 9.00
CA ALA A 183 -8.40 0.66 9.90
C ALA A 183 -8.24 1.33 11.27
N PHE A 184 -8.50 2.64 11.34
CA PHE A 184 -8.40 3.41 12.58
C PHE A 184 -9.71 3.52 13.36
N SER A 185 -10.82 2.95 12.86
CA SER A 185 -12.08 2.88 13.63
C SER A 185 -11.95 1.91 14.83
N PRO A 186 -12.36 2.31 16.06
CA PRO A 186 -12.35 1.44 17.22
C PRO A 186 -13.11 0.11 17.03
N GLN A 187 -14.16 0.13 16.20
CA GLN A 187 -15.02 -1.02 15.91
C GLN A 187 -14.34 -2.00 14.94
N THR A 188 -13.53 -1.50 14.01
CA THR A 188 -12.87 -2.30 12.97
C THR A 188 -11.51 -2.84 13.41
N LYS A 189 -10.84 -2.17 14.35
CA LYS A 189 -9.50 -2.55 14.83
C LYS A 189 -9.40 -4.02 15.28
N PRO A 190 -10.36 -4.58 16.07
CA PRO A 190 -10.33 -6.00 16.41
C PRO A 190 -10.45 -6.91 15.18
N TRP A 191 -11.25 -6.53 14.18
CA TRP A 191 -11.41 -7.28 12.94
C TRP A 191 -10.15 -7.30 12.08
N ILE A 192 -9.38 -6.20 12.07
CA ILE A 192 -8.07 -6.18 11.42
C ILE A 192 -7.10 -7.10 12.14
N GLY A 193 -7.10 -7.09 13.48
CA GLY A 193 -6.32 -8.04 14.26
C GLY A 193 -6.68 -9.49 13.93
N LEU A 194 -7.98 -9.79 13.78
CA LEU A 194 -8.46 -11.10 13.34
C LEU A 194 -7.98 -11.44 11.93
N ALA A 195 -8.10 -10.52 10.97
CA ALA A 195 -7.68 -10.71 9.59
C ALA A 195 -6.18 -11.01 9.47
N GLU A 196 -5.33 -10.24 10.16
CA GLU A 196 -3.89 -10.49 10.24
C GLU A 196 -3.59 -11.87 10.84
N ALA A 197 -4.29 -12.25 11.92
CA ALA A 197 -4.14 -13.54 12.57
C ALA A 197 -4.51 -14.70 11.65
N LEU A 198 -5.64 -14.62 10.96
CA LEU A 198 -6.09 -15.64 10.01
C LEU A 198 -5.15 -15.72 8.80
N GLY A 199 -4.63 -14.60 8.30
CA GLY A 199 -3.61 -14.61 7.25
C GLY A 199 -2.33 -15.32 7.67
N THR A 200 -1.86 -15.04 8.89
CA THR A 200 -0.65 -15.67 9.46
C THR A 200 -0.86 -17.16 9.70
N LEU A 201 -2.04 -17.54 10.22
CA LEU A 201 -2.47 -18.92 10.38
C LEU A 201 -2.47 -19.65 9.02
N MET A 202 -3.10 -19.06 8.00
CA MET A 202 -3.17 -19.65 6.66
C MET A 202 -1.79 -19.86 6.04
N ARG A 203 -0.85 -18.94 6.27
CA ARG A 203 0.54 -19.11 5.85
C ARG A 203 1.20 -20.30 6.55
N ALA A 204 1.09 -20.37 7.88
CA ALA A 204 1.71 -21.45 8.65
C ALA A 204 1.10 -22.82 8.30
N TRP A 205 -0.20 -22.86 8.06
CA TRP A 205 -0.95 -24.07 7.75
C TRP A 205 -0.71 -24.55 6.31
N ALA A 206 -0.81 -23.66 5.31
CA ALA A 206 -0.58 -24.01 3.91
C ALA A 206 0.90 -23.99 3.50
N GLY A 207 1.80 -23.54 4.39
CA GLY A 207 3.26 -23.43 4.22
C GLY A 207 3.71 -22.34 3.23
N SER A 208 3.33 -22.48 1.96
CA SER A 208 3.61 -21.52 0.88
C SER A 208 2.45 -21.54 -0.11
N PRO A 209 1.29 -20.97 0.28
CA PRO A 209 0.10 -21.01 -0.55
C PRO A 209 0.37 -20.35 -1.90
N LYS A 210 -0.18 -20.94 -2.96
CA LYS A 210 -0.21 -20.37 -4.32
C LYS A 210 -1.65 -20.39 -4.82
N GLY A 211 -2.02 -19.42 -5.65
CA GLY A 211 -3.38 -19.32 -6.20
C GLY A 211 -4.20 -18.21 -5.55
N THR A 212 -5.49 -18.47 -5.31
CA THR A 212 -6.44 -17.43 -4.92
C THR A 212 -6.88 -17.58 -3.47
N ILE A 213 -6.56 -16.58 -2.63
CA ILE A 213 -7.10 -16.44 -1.28
C ILE A 213 -8.47 -15.77 -1.36
N GLN A 214 -9.47 -16.42 -0.80
CA GLN A 214 -10.84 -15.92 -0.70
C GLN A 214 -11.06 -15.34 0.70
N VAL A 215 -11.37 -14.04 0.76
CA VAL A 215 -11.74 -13.34 1.99
C VAL A 215 -13.24 -13.09 1.97
N VAL A 216 -13.97 -13.83 2.80
CA VAL A 216 -15.43 -13.76 2.85
C VAL A 216 -15.86 -13.13 4.17
N THR A 217 -16.59 -12.03 4.10
CA THR A 217 -17.16 -11.35 5.27
C THR A 217 -18.64 -11.67 5.39
N GLN A 218 -19.11 -11.90 6.61
CA GLN A 218 -20.53 -12.19 6.86
C GLN A 218 -21.07 -11.33 8.00
N GLY A 219 -22.35 -10.95 7.91
CA GLY A 219 -23.03 -10.16 8.94
C GLY A 219 -23.08 -8.66 8.64
N THR A 220 -24.12 -7.99 9.14
CA THR A 220 -24.44 -6.59 8.78
C THR A 220 -23.34 -5.61 9.15
N SER A 221 -22.61 -5.85 10.25
CA SER A 221 -21.52 -4.99 10.71
C SER A 221 -20.32 -4.96 9.75
N LEU A 222 -20.14 -5.99 8.92
CA LEU A 222 -18.99 -6.16 8.04
C LEU A 222 -19.25 -5.76 6.58
N LYS A 223 -20.43 -5.24 6.26
CA LYS A 223 -20.83 -4.91 4.87
C LYS A 223 -19.81 -4.10 4.09
N ASN A 224 -19.13 -3.16 4.74
CA ASN A 224 -18.14 -2.28 4.12
C ASN A 224 -16.70 -2.58 4.58
N ALA A 225 -16.47 -3.66 5.34
CA ALA A 225 -15.17 -3.97 5.93
C ALA A 225 -14.22 -4.67 4.95
N GLY A 226 -14.71 -5.19 3.82
CA GLY A 226 -13.89 -5.91 2.85
C GLY A 226 -12.66 -5.13 2.35
N SER A 227 -12.76 -3.80 2.23
CA SER A 227 -11.68 -2.91 1.77
C SER A 227 -10.50 -2.80 2.75
N CYS A 228 -10.70 -3.09 4.04
CA CYS A 228 -9.62 -3.10 5.04
C CYS A 228 -9.22 -4.50 5.49
N LEU A 229 -10.17 -5.45 5.53
CA LEU A 229 -9.88 -6.82 5.97
C LEU A 229 -9.09 -7.62 4.94
N SER A 230 -9.34 -7.43 3.64
CA SER A 230 -8.58 -8.12 2.58
C SER A 230 -7.09 -7.74 2.57
N PRO A 231 -6.72 -6.45 2.65
CA PRO A 231 -5.33 -6.07 2.89
C PRO A 231 -4.76 -6.59 4.21
N ALA A 232 -5.53 -6.62 5.30
CA ALA A 232 -5.05 -7.12 6.60
C ALA A 232 -4.73 -8.63 6.58
N VAL A 233 -5.57 -9.44 5.91
CA VAL A 233 -5.25 -10.85 5.62
C VAL A 233 -3.95 -10.97 4.82
N SER A 234 -3.79 -10.12 3.81
CA SER A 234 -2.58 -10.08 2.98
C SER A 234 -1.33 -9.75 3.79
N VAL A 235 -1.40 -8.80 4.72
CA VAL A 235 -0.30 -8.47 5.64
C VAL A 235 0.10 -9.72 6.45
N GLY A 236 -0.87 -10.44 7.03
CA GLY A 236 -0.61 -11.67 7.77
C GLY A 236 0.05 -12.77 6.93
N LEU A 237 -0.37 -12.94 5.67
CA LEU A 237 0.21 -13.91 4.75
C LEU A 237 1.66 -13.60 4.35
N LEU A 238 2.09 -12.33 4.41
CA LEU A 238 3.38 -11.87 3.91
C LEU A 238 4.41 -11.55 5.01
N LYS A 239 3.99 -11.44 6.27
CA LYS A 239 4.76 -10.89 7.42
C LYS A 239 6.12 -11.56 7.69
N ASP A 240 6.29 -12.83 7.32
CA ASP A 240 7.53 -13.61 7.50
C ASP A 240 8.14 -14.12 6.18
N ALA A 241 7.49 -13.84 5.04
CA ALA A 241 7.97 -14.32 3.73
C ALA A 241 8.97 -13.36 3.08
N SER A 242 9.15 -12.17 3.63
CA SER A 242 9.80 -11.06 2.95
C SER A 242 11.11 -10.65 3.65
N ASN A 243 12.23 -10.96 3.00
CA ASN A 243 13.49 -10.18 3.14
C ASN A 243 13.38 -8.81 2.44
N GLN A 244 12.17 -8.32 2.18
CA GLN A 244 11.85 -7.14 1.37
C GLN A 244 10.80 -6.30 2.08
N ALA A 245 11.03 -4.99 2.16
CA ALA A 245 10.11 -3.89 2.50
C ALA A 245 8.97 -4.16 3.52
N ASP A 246 8.94 -3.39 4.62
CA ASP A 246 7.87 -3.41 5.63
C ASP A 246 6.45 -3.50 5.01
N VAL A 247 5.84 -4.68 5.11
CA VAL A 247 4.51 -4.97 4.58
C VAL A 247 3.45 -4.24 5.41
N ASN A 248 2.54 -3.54 4.74
CA ASN A 248 1.45 -2.79 5.36
C ASN A 248 0.17 -2.83 4.50
N LEU A 249 -0.93 -2.26 5.01
CA LEU A 249 -2.25 -2.30 4.36
C LEU A 249 -2.29 -1.63 2.97
N VAL A 250 -1.29 -0.80 2.62
CA VAL A 250 -1.22 -0.09 1.34
C VAL A 250 -0.48 -0.93 0.29
N ASN A 251 0.70 -1.46 0.63
CA ASN A 251 1.53 -2.22 -0.32
C ASN A 251 1.15 -3.71 -0.40
N ALA A 252 0.43 -4.27 0.58
CA ALA A 252 0.17 -5.71 0.64
C ALA A 252 -0.49 -6.29 -0.62
N LYS A 253 -1.40 -5.56 -1.27
CA LYS A 253 -2.06 -6.03 -2.49
C LYS A 253 -1.08 -6.21 -3.66
N LEU A 254 -0.11 -5.30 -3.80
CA LEU A 254 0.92 -5.37 -4.83
C LEU A 254 1.86 -6.54 -4.54
N LEU A 255 2.33 -6.64 -3.29
CA LEU A 255 3.25 -7.69 -2.85
C LEU A 255 2.64 -9.09 -2.96
N MET A 256 1.33 -9.24 -2.71
CA MET A 256 0.62 -10.51 -2.93
C MET A 256 0.71 -10.96 -4.40
N LYS A 257 0.53 -10.04 -5.34
CA LYS A 257 0.60 -10.34 -6.78
C LYS A 257 2.02 -10.75 -7.18
N GLU A 258 3.04 -10.08 -6.64
CA GLU A 258 4.44 -10.44 -6.84
C GLU A 258 4.79 -11.83 -6.26
N ALA A 259 4.17 -12.19 -5.13
CA ALA A 259 4.26 -13.52 -4.52
C ALA A 259 3.46 -14.61 -5.26
N GLY A 260 2.79 -14.28 -6.37
CA GLY A 260 1.96 -15.22 -7.15
C GLY A 260 0.63 -15.57 -6.49
N LEU A 261 0.15 -14.73 -5.58
CA LEU A 261 -1.12 -14.86 -4.89
C LEU A 261 -2.12 -13.81 -5.40
N ASN A 262 -3.36 -14.25 -5.61
CA ASN A 262 -4.49 -13.36 -5.85
C ASN A 262 -5.39 -13.35 -4.62
N VAL A 263 -6.02 -12.20 -4.35
CA VAL A 263 -6.99 -12.09 -3.25
C VAL A 263 -8.33 -11.65 -3.82
N THR A 264 -9.38 -12.40 -3.51
CA THR A 264 -10.76 -12.03 -3.83
C THR A 264 -11.52 -11.74 -2.54
N THR A 265 -12.49 -10.84 -2.62
CA THR A 265 -13.28 -10.44 -1.45
C THR A 265 -14.76 -10.52 -1.78
N SER A 266 -15.54 -11.16 -0.91
CA SER A 266 -16.99 -11.22 -1.02
C SER A 266 -17.66 -10.92 0.33
N HIS A 267 -18.94 -10.55 0.27
CA HIS A 267 -19.74 -10.23 1.44
C HIS A 267 -21.09 -10.94 1.37
N HIS A 268 -21.53 -11.50 2.50
CA HIS A 268 -22.88 -12.08 2.66
C HIS A 268 -23.58 -11.50 3.88
N LEU A 269 -24.86 -11.16 3.75
CA LEU A 269 -25.64 -10.59 4.85
C LEU A 269 -25.97 -11.63 5.94
N ALA A 270 -26.20 -12.88 5.55
CA ALA A 270 -26.56 -13.95 6.48
C ALA A 270 -25.32 -14.62 7.07
N VAL A 271 -25.33 -14.83 8.38
CA VAL A 271 -24.39 -15.70 9.09
C VAL A 271 -24.96 -17.12 9.07
N PRO A 272 -24.24 -18.14 8.55
CA PRO A 272 -24.74 -19.51 8.49
C PRO A 272 -24.88 -20.17 9.88
N GLY A 273 -26.03 -20.78 10.15
CA GLY A 273 -26.30 -21.59 11.36
C GLY A 273 -26.89 -20.82 12.55
N GLU A 274 -27.40 -21.53 13.56
CA GLU A 274 -27.92 -20.98 14.84
C GLU A 274 -26.83 -20.33 15.73
N GLN A 275 -25.64 -20.06 15.20
CA GLN A 275 -24.48 -19.52 15.94
C GLN A 275 -24.44 -17.98 15.92
N ALA A 276 -25.59 -17.36 16.19
CA ALA A 276 -25.78 -15.91 16.21
C ALA A 276 -25.27 -15.26 17.52
N TYR A 277 -24.04 -15.56 17.93
CA TYR A 277 -23.41 -14.93 19.10
C TYR A 277 -22.41 -13.82 18.76
N GLY A 278 -22.26 -13.46 17.47
CA GLY A 278 -21.35 -12.39 17.04
C GLY A 278 -21.90 -11.54 15.90
N ASP A 279 -21.54 -10.26 15.88
CA ASP A 279 -21.97 -9.25 14.89
C ASP A 279 -21.46 -9.52 13.46
N GLY A 280 -20.68 -10.59 13.23
CA GLY A 280 -20.22 -11.03 11.92
C GLY A 280 -19.27 -12.24 11.97
N LEU A 281 -18.88 -12.75 10.81
CA LEU A 281 -17.82 -13.76 10.65
C LEU A 281 -16.83 -13.31 9.56
N LEU A 282 -15.57 -13.69 9.74
CA LEU A 282 -14.53 -13.57 8.73
C LEU A 282 -14.02 -14.97 8.37
N THR A 283 -14.14 -15.32 7.10
CA THR A 283 -13.63 -16.57 6.55
C THR A 283 -12.48 -16.27 5.59
N VAL A 284 -11.35 -16.95 5.78
CA VAL A 284 -10.22 -16.92 4.86
C VAL A 284 -10.01 -18.34 4.33
N ALA A 285 -10.04 -18.51 3.01
CA ALA A 285 -9.87 -19.81 2.38
C ALA A 285 -8.89 -19.76 1.20
N LEU A 286 -8.22 -20.88 0.91
CA LEU A 286 -7.44 -21.05 -0.32
C LEU A 286 -8.29 -21.78 -1.37
N ALA A 287 -8.57 -21.12 -2.50
CA ALA A 287 -9.40 -21.69 -3.55
C ALA A 287 -8.79 -22.98 -4.12
N GLY A 288 -9.58 -24.05 -4.19
CA GLY A 288 -9.14 -25.35 -4.71
C GLY A 288 -8.29 -26.17 -3.75
N ALA A 289 -8.14 -25.74 -2.49
CA ALA A 289 -7.40 -26.47 -1.46
C ALA A 289 -8.23 -26.59 -0.17
N PRO A 290 -7.98 -27.62 0.67
CA PRO A 290 -8.71 -27.83 1.92
C PRO A 290 -8.12 -26.94 3.03
N TYR A 291 -8.03 -25.63 2.80
CA TYR A 291 -7.59 -24.67 3.80
C TYR A 291 -8.66 -23.59 3.93
N GLN A 292 -9.44 -23.67 5.01
CA GLN A 292 -10.45 -22.69 5.37
C GLN A 292 -10.36 -22.42 6.86
N ALA A 293 -10.14 -21.16 7.23
CA ALA A 293 -10.18 -20.70 8.61
C ALA A 293 -11.32 -19.68 8.79
N VAL A 294 -12.10 -19.85 9.86
CA VAL A 294 -13.23 -18.98 10.21
C VAL A 294 -12.98 -18.40 11.59
N GLY A 295 -13.17 -17.09 11.73
CA GLY A 295 -13.07 -16.41 13.01
C GLY A 295 -14.10 -15.31 13.19
N LEU A 296 -14.16 -14.80 14.41
CA LEU A 296 -15.06 -13.72 14.82
C LEU A 296 -14.40 -12.86 15.91
N VAL A 297 -15.04 -11.75 16.27
CA VAL A 297 -14.59 -10.88 17.35
C VAL A 297 -15.58 -11.00 18.51
N GLN A 298 -15.09 -11.39 19.69
CA GLN A 298 -15.84 -11.38 20.94
C GLN A 298 -15.43 -10.16 21.78
N GLY A 299 -16.31 -9.16 21.85
CA GLY A 299 -15.98 -7.85 22.43
C GLY A 299 -14.86 -7.17 21.64
N THR A 300 -13.63 -7.24 22.15
CA THR A 300 -12.43 -6.72 21.48
C THR A 300 -11.40 -7.80 21.15
N THR A 301 -11.72 -9.07 21.46
CA THR A 301 -10.79 -10.19 21.31
C THR A 301 -11.07 -10.95 20.01
N PRO A 302 -10.10 -11.03 19.09
CA PRO A 302 -10.18 -11.94 17.95
C PRO A 302 -10.19 -13.40 18.42
N VAL A 303 -11.08 -14.21 17.87
CA VAL A 303 -11.14 -15.65 18.19
C VAL A 303 -11.27 -16.48 16.90
N LEU A 304 -10.62 -17.65 16.89
CA LEU A 304 -10.75 -18.66 15.86
C LEU A 304 -11.95 -19.56 16.20
N GLN A 305 -12.91 -19.63 15.28
CA GLN A 305 -14.14 -20.39 15.41
C GLN A 305 -14.04 -21.78 14.79
N ALA A 306 -13.42 -21.90 13.61
CA ALA A 306 -13.34 -23.19 12.92
C ALA A 306 -12.16 -23.29 11.93
N LEU A 307 -11.73 -24.54 11.70
CA LEU A 307 -10.83 -24.93 10.60
C LEU A 307 -11.48 -26.04 9.77
N ASN A 308 -11.68 -25.83 8.46
CA ASN A 308 -12.36 -26.77 7.57
C ASN A 308 -13.71 -27.30 8.12
N GLY A 309 -14.48 -26.44 8.79
CA GLY A 309 -15.76 -26.82 9.40
C GLY A 309 -15.65 -27.52 10.77
N ALA A 310 -14.45 -27.85 11.23
CA ALA A 310 -14.22 -28.32 12.59
C ALA A 310 -14.32 -27.14 13.58
N VAL A 311 -15.45 -27.04 14.28
CA VAL A 311 -15.78 -25.91 15.17
C VAL A 311 -15.12 -26.07 16.54
N PHE A 312 -14.59 -24.99 17.09
CA PHE A 312 -14.05 -24.90 18.44
C PHE A 312 -15.14 -24.42 19.42
N ARG A 313 -15.33 -25.14 20.53
CA ARG A 313 -16.24 -24.71 21.62
C ARG A 313 -15.58 -24.94 22.99
N PRO A 314 -15.20 -23.87 23.72
CA PRO A 314 -15.30 -22.45 23.37
C PRO A 314 -14.43 -22.07 22.16
N GLU A 315 -14.55 -20.86 21.59
CA GLU A 315 -13.67 -20.40 20.51
C GLU A 315 -12.23 -20.17 21.01
N VAL A 316 -11.24 -20.36 20.13
CA VAL A 316 -9.81 -20.21 20.51
C VAL A 316 -9.41 -18.74 20.45
N PRO A 317 -8.93 -18.12 21.55
CA PRO A 317 -8.47 -16.74 21.54
C PRO A 317 -7.21 -16.56 20.70
N LEU A 318 -7.24 -15.61 19.77
CA LEU A 318 -6.11 -15.20 18.96
C LEU A 318 -5.50 -13.94 19.60
N ARG A 319 -4.36 -14.10 20.29
CA ARG A 319 -3.66 -13.00 20.99
C ARG A 319 -2.33 -12.70 20.32
N ARG A 320 -2.02 -11.41 20.16
CA ARG A 320 -0.73 -10.98 19.60
C ARG A 320 0.43 -11.49 20.48
N GLY A 321 1.45 -12.03 19.83
CA GLY A 321 2.65 -12.55 20.49
C GLY A 321 2.47 -13.83 21.32
N LEU A 322 1.28 -14.46 21.31
CA LEU A 322 1.07 -15.77 21.93
C LEU A 322 1.22 -16.87 20.87
N PRO A 323 2.25 -17.74 20.96
CA PRO A 323 2.39 -18.88 20.06
C PRO A 323 1.26 -19.90 20.24
N LEU A 324 0.68 -20.32 19.12
CA LEU A 324 -0.30 -21.40 19.05
C LEU A 324 0.28 -22.55 18.23
N LEU A 325 0.19 -23.76 18.79
CA LEU A 325 0.48 -25.01 18.11
C LEU A 325 -0.84 -25.73 17.84
N LEU A 326 -1.09 -26.03 16.57
CA LEU A 326 -2.28 -26.70 16.11
C LEU A 326 -1.90 -28.03 15.47
N PHE A 327 -2.63 -29.08 15.80
CA PHE A 327 -2.43 -30.38 15.20
C PHE A 327 -3.72 -31.18 15.13
N ARG A 328 -3.75 -32.18 14.24
CA ARG A 328 -4.93 -33.00 13.97
C ARG A 328 -4.65 -34.47 14.27
N ALA A 329 -5.45 -35.05 15.17
CA ALA A 329 -5.29 -36.43 15.62
C ALA A 329 -6.61 -37.21 15.59
N GLN A 330 -6.51 -38.54 15.66
CA GLN A 330 -7.67 -39.42 15.78
C GLN A 330 -8.23 -39.33 17.22
N PRO A 331 -9.56 -39.26 17.42
CA PRO A 331 -10.15 -39.06 18.73
C PRO A 331 -9.87 -40.18 19.75
N SER A 332 -9.53 -41.38 19.27
CA SER A 332 -9.41 -42.60 20.06
C SER A 332 -7.99 -42.95 20.49
N ASP A 333 -7.03 -42.05 20.36
CA ASP A 333 -5.64 -42.29 20.80
C ASP A 333 -5.40 -41.69 22.19
N PRO A 334 -5.47 -42.50 23.27
CA PRO A 334 -5.28 -42.02 24.64
C PRO A 334 -3.81 -41.66 24.96
N GLU A 335 -2.84 -42.16 24.19
CA GLU A 335 -1.41 -41.91 24.42
C GLU A 335 -0.93 -40.62 23.74
N MET A 336 -1.69 -40.11 22.77
CA MET A 336 -1.35 -38.90 22.01
C MET A 336 -1.08 -37.70 22.93
N LEU A 337 -2.02 -37.33 23.80
CA LEU A 337 -1.88 -36.10 24.60
C LEU A 337 -0.71 -36.16 25.59
N PRO A 338 -0.51 -37.27 26.36
CA PRO A 338 0.70 -37.45 27.16
C PRO A 338 2.00 -37.35 26.34
N THR A 339 2.03 -37.94 25.14
CA THR A 339 3.19 -37.88 24.25
C THR A 339 3.48 -36.44 23.81
N MET A 340 2.46 -35.69 23.39
CA MET A 340 2.61 -34.30 22.96
C MET A 340 3.09 -33.40 24.10
N ILE A 341 2.57 -33.61 25.32
CA ILE A 341 3.04 -32.88 26.51
C ILE A 341 4.50 -33.23 26.84
N GLY A 342 4.88 -34.50 26.69
CA GLY A 342 6.28 -34.95 26.82
C GLY A 342 7.22 -34.24 25.85
N LEU A 343 6.83 -34.14 24.58
CA LEU A 343 7.60 -33.41 23.56
C LEU A 343 7.75 -31.92 23.87
N LEU A 344 6.72 -31.27 24.45
CA LEU A 344 6.84 -29.89 24.92
C LEU A 344 7.86 -29.78 26.06
N ALA A 345 7.80 -30.70 27.03
CA ALA A 345 8.71 -30.70 28.18
C ALA A 345 10.17 -30.93 27.77
N GLU A 346 10.43 -31.84 26.83
CA GLU A 346 11.76 -32.07 26.27
C GLU A 346 12.33 -30.82 25.57
N ALA A 347 11.47 -30.05 24.92
CA ALA A 347 11.84 -28.77 24.30
C ALA A 347 11.95 -27.60 25.30
N GLY A 348 11.65 -27.82 26.59
CA GLY A 348 11.62 -26.76 27.60
C GLY A 348 10.47 -25.76 27.42
N VAL A 349 9.41 -26.14 26.71
CA VAL A 349 8.25 -25.29 26.39
C VAL A 349 7.08 -25.61 27.32
N GLN A 350 6.45 -24.59 27.89
CA GLN A 350 5.31 -24.75 28.79
C GLN A 350 3.99 -24.70 28.02
N LEU A 351 3.08 -25.63 28.35
CA LEU A 351 1.68 -25.58 27.93
C LEU A 351 0.92 -24.55 28.78
N LEU A 352 0.34 -23.54 28.13
CA LEU A 352 -0.41 -22.47 28.77
C LEU A 352 -1.91 -22.71 28.74
N SER A 353 -2.42 -23.26 27.64
CA SER A 353 -3.83 -23.67 27.51
C SER A 353 -3.95 -24.76 26.45
N TYR A 354 -5.02 -25.56 26.55
CA TYR A 354 -5.31 -26.64 25.64
C TYR A 354 -6.79 -26.67 25.31
N GLN A 355 -7.11 -26.87 24.03
CA GLN A 355 -8.48 -26.92 23.55
C GLN A 355 -8.61 -27.85 22.34
N THR A 356 -9.83 -28.35 22.11
CA THR A 356 -10.14 -29.21 20.98
C THR A 356 -11.34 -28.70 20.17
N SER A 357 -11.40 -29.08 18.90
CA SER A 357 -12.61 -28.91 18.08
C SER A 357 -13.62 -30.03 18.35
N VAL A 358 -14.86 -29.86 17.89
CA VAL A 358 -15.73 -31.00 17.59
C VAL A 358 -15.09 -31.89 16.53
N VAL A 359 -15.40 -33.19 16.58
CA VAL A 359 -14.95 -34.17 15.60
C VAL A 359 -15.50 -33.79 14.23
N SER A 360 -14.62 -33.73 13.24
CA SER A 360 -14.94 -33.44 11.84
C SER A 360 -14.08 -34.35 10.96
N ASP A 361 -14.68 -34.98 9.95
CA ASP A 361 -14.04 -35.98 9.09
C ASP A 361 -13.32 -37.10 9.87
N GLY A 362 -13.90 -37.49 11.02
CA GLY A 362 -13.36 -38.54 11.89
C GLY A 362 -12.16 -38.12 12.73
N GLN A 363 -11.72 -36.86 12.67
CA GLN A 363 -10.56 -36.36 13.39
C GLN A 363 -10.89 -35.13 14.25
N THR A 364 -9.99 -34.82 15.17
CA THR A 364 -10.12 -33.66 16.06
C THR A 364 -8.93 -32.73 15.87
N TRP A 365 -9.20 -31.43 15.76
CA TRP A 365 -8.17 -30.42 15.91
C TRP A 365 -7.89 -30.17 17.38
N HIS A 366 -6.62 -30.11 17.70
CA HIS A 366 -6.09 -29.78 19.01
C HIS A 366 -5.32 -28.47 18.89
N VAL A 367 -5.51 -27.58 19.85
CA VAL A 367 -4.86 -26.29 19.91
C VAL A 367 -4.21 -26.13 21.27
N MET A 368 -2.91 -25.86 21.27
CA MET A 368 -2.11 -25.60 22.45
C MET A 368 -1.57 -24.17 22.39
N SER A 369 -1.86 -23.35 23.40
CA SER A 369 -1.08 -22.14 23.62
C SER A 369 0.21 -22.51 24.35
N ILE A 370 1.35 -22.07 23.83
CA ILE A 370 2.66 -22.47 24.34
C ILE A 370 3.52 -21.25 24.68
N SER A 371 4.47 -21.39 25.61
CA SER A 371 5.30 -20.27 26.06
C SER A 371 6.24 -19.70 25.00
N SER A 372 6.63 -20.51 24.01
CA SER A 372 7.54 -20.14 22.92
C SER A 372 7.36 -21.11 21.74
N MET A 373 7.66 -20.65 20.52
CA MET A 373 7.65 -21.51 19.32
C MET A 373 8.65 -22.66 19.46
N LEU A 374 8.28 -23.83 18.95
CA LEU A 374 9.18 -24.98 18.84
C LEU A 374 10.17 -24.77 17.70
N PRO A 375 11.43 -25.23 17.80
CA PRO A 375 12.39 -25.10 16.71
C PRO A 375 11.98 -25.85 15.42
N ASN A 376 11.31 -27.00 15.57
CA ASN A 376 10.71 -27.76 14.49
C ASN A 376 9.58 -28.66 15.03
N LEU A 377 8.78 -29.23 14.12
CA LEU A 377 7.65 -30.11 14.44
C LEU A 377 7.85 -31.55 13.92
N GLU A 378 9.07 -31.97 13.60
CA GLU A 378 9.31 -33.28 12.97
C GLU A 378 8.92 -34.46 13.89
N ALA A 379 9.22 -34.35 15.19
CA ALA A 379 8.80 -35.35 16.17
C ALA A 379 7.28 -35.43 16.30
N TRP A 380 6.58 -34.29 16.17
CA TRP A 380 5.12 -34.23 16.29
C TRP A 380 4.43 -34.96 15.14
N LYS A 381 4.92 -34.76 13.90
CA LYS A 381 4.36 -35.36 12.68
C LYS A 381 4.37 -36.90 12.69
N GLN A 382 5.11 -37.55 13.59
CA GLN A 382 5.11 -39.01 13.74
C GLN A 382 3.85 -39.53 14.46
N HIS A 383 3.17 -38.66 15.21
CA HIS A 383 2.03 -39.03 16.06
C HIS A 383 0.71 -38.41 15.60
N VAL A 384 0.75 -37.43 14.69
CA VAL A 384 -0.42 -36.66 14.26
C VAL A 384 -0.46 -36.57 12.74
N THR A 385 -1.67 -36.37 12.19
CA THR A 385 -1.85 -36.29 10.73
C THR A 385 -1.43 -34.96 10.14
N GLU A 386 -1.43 -33.91 10.96
CA GLU A 386 -1.08 -32.57 10.55
C GLU A 386 -0.65 -31.78 11.79
N ALA A 387 0.39 -30.96 11.67
CA ALA A 387 0.85 -30.07 12.74
C ALA A 387 1.49 -28.81 12.16
N PHE A 388 1.11 -27.65 12.69
CA PHE A 388 1.70 -26.36 12.39
C PHE A 388 1.64 -25.44 13.60
N GLN A 389 2.49 -24.42 13.62
CA GLN A 389 2.52 -23.43 14.68
C GLN A 389 2.60 -22.02 14.10
N PHE A 390 2.04 -21.05 14.80
CA PHE A 390 2.12 -19.65 14.40
C PHE A 390 2.01 -18.71 15.61
N HIS A 391 2.47 -17.49 15.45
CA HIS A 391 2.14 -16.35 16.29
C HIS A 391 1.89 -15.14 15.37
N PHE A 392 1.18 -14.10 15.82
CA PHE A 392 0.90 -12.93 14.98
C PHE A 392 1.08 -11.60 15.70
#